data_AF-A0A316KWA3-F1
#
_entry.id   AF-A0A316KWA3-F1
#
_cell.length_a   1.000
_cell.length_b   1.000
_cell.length_c   1.000
_cell.angle_alpha   90.00
_cell.angle_beta   90.00
_cell.angle_gamma   90.00
#
_symmetry.space_group_name_H-M   'P 1'
#
loop_
_entity.id
_entity.type
_entity.pdbx_description
1 polymer ?
#
loop_
_entity_poly.entity_id
_entity_poly.type
_entity_poly.pdbx_seq_one_letter_code
_entity_poly.pdbx_strand_id
1 'polypeptide(L)'
;MTTTFGTNHTPKGPVTVLGQAFVGETLIARPNGIGDEDGIDYSTATYQWLRDGEIITGATAQTYVVGSSDVGSHLSVRYTYVDFGGTLEILISDPEPAVPPEGTPIDQDTGPYNPLIVLGDPEVGENLTARPNAVMDDNGIDQATVSFQWLRDGEPIPGATSQIYTVTDADIDARISVQYAYADLLGEAKTLVSNPKLPVPEPIDVITPEPPVDDTPDDLLEGTSGADTLKAAAGLKRINGLDETDTVLFEGDQSDYTVIFSPTSVSVADHRIGGLGTILLDNVELIDFGAAAEGFDGPIALDALTGLASLDRQDVEAIIELYIAYFDRAPDALGLNFWGTSFANGISLQEMAALFADQEETRTLYSDAASNEQFASSVYMNVLGRQADQDGLEFWTNALDSGNVSRDAFILNVLNGARSALQIEKGHSFVQQQLADRFYLDTKVDLGALFAVHRGLSDVDNAASVMDIYDGSSQSVTAAVDLIDDFYQDAMNPFDGEFLLQVIGVMDNPFFA
;
A
#
# COMPACT_ATOMS: atom_id res chain seq x y z
N MET A 1 17.34 1.10 37.08
CA MET A 1 17.88 0.47 35.86
C MET A 1 17.65 -1.02 35.96
N THR A 2 16.52 -1.42 35.44
CA THR A 2 16.16 -2.80 35.10
C THR A 2 15.42 -2.61 33.80
N THR A 3 16.10 -2.89 32.69
CA THR A 3 15.54 -2.91 31.34
C THR A 3 14.59 -4.09 31.26
N THR A 4 13.31 -3.84 31.43
CA THR A 4 12.25 -4.75 31.01
C THR A 4 12.05 -4.54 29.52
N PHE A 5 12.48 -5.50 28.72
CA PHE A 5 12.18 -5.59 27.30
C PHE A 5 10.65 -5.69 27.15
N GLY A 6 10.06 -4.88 26.26
CA GLY A 6 8.68 -5.09 25.83
C GLY A 6 8.53 -6.52 25.28
N THR A 7 7.31 -7.04 25.29
CA THR A 7 7.02 -8.24 24.51
C THR A 7 7.26 -7.91 23.05
N ASN A 8 8.26 -8.54 22.44
CA ASN A 8 8.55 -8.36 21.03
C ASN A 8 7.35 -8.77 20.18
N HIS A 9 6.91 -7.91 19.27
CA HIS A 9 5.90 -8.28 18.29
C HIS A 9 6.58 -8.85 17.05
N THR A 10 6.06 -9.97 16.54
CA THR A 10 6.67 -10.60 15.36
C THR A 10 6.38 -9.76 14.12
N PRO A 11 7.40 -9.45 13.30
CA PRO A 11 7.22 -8.67 12.10
C PRO A 11 6.39 -9.47 11.10
N LYS A 12 5.47 -8.79 10.41
CA LYS A 12 4.59 -9.39 9.40
C LYS A 12 5.00 -8.92 8.02
N GLY A 13 4.88 -9.78 7.01
CA GLY A 13 5.05 -9.40 5.60
C GLY A 13 6.34 -9.93 4.96
N PRO A 14 6.36 -10.21 3.64
CA PRO A 14 7.49 -10.86 3.01
C PRO A 14 8.62 -9.90 2.62
N VAL A 15 9.84 -10.46 2.57
CA VAL A 15 10.90 -9.90 1.73
C VAL A 15 10.81 -10.57 0.37
N THR A 16 10.68 -9.78 -0.69
CA THR A 16 10.63 -10.30 -2.07
C THR A 16 11.89 -9.93 -2.84
N VAL A 17 12.21 -10.71 -3.87
CA VAL A 17 13.31 -10.42 -4.80
C VAL A 17 12.71 -10.18 -6.17
N LEU A 18 13.03 -9.04 -6.77
CA LEU A 18 12.69 -8.71 -8.15
C LEU A 18 13.89 -8.97 -9.07
N GLY A 19 13.62 -9.26 -10.34
CA GLY A 19 14.63 -9.53 -11.35
C GLY A 19 14.83 -11.02 -11.61
N GLN A 20 15.61 -11.34 -12.64
CA GLN A 20 15.87 -12.71 -13.03
C GLN A 20 17.22 -13.17 -12.46
N ALA A 21 17.25 -14.34 -11.84
CA ALA A 21 18.46 -14.92 -11.29
C ALA A 21 19.38 -15.48 -12.40
N PHE A 22 19.69 -14.70 -13.43
CA PHE A 22 20.54 -15.04 -14.57
C PHE A 22 21.86 -14.29 -14.47
N VAL A 23 22.97 -14.94 -14.82
CA VAL A 23 24.29 -14.31 -14.76
C VAL A 23 24.33 -13.01 -15.55
N GLY A 24 24.69 -11.91 -14.87
CA GLY A 24 24.74 -10.56 -15.43
C GLY A 24 23.50 -9.71 -15.18
N GLU A 25 22.37 -10.31 -14.80
CA GLU A 25 21.16 -9.60 -14.42
C GLU A 25 21.27 -9.03 -13.00
N THR A 26 20.46 -8.03 -12.70
CA THR A 26 20.39 -7.39 -11.38
C THR A 26 19.13 -7.85 -10.65
N LEU A 27 19.33 -8.45 -9.48
CA LEU A 27 18.27 -8.70 -8.52
C LEU A 27 18.10 -7.49 -7.60
N ILE A 28 16.87 -7.22 -7.18
CA ILE A 28 16.52 -6.11 -6.30
C ILE A 28 15.74 -6.68 -5.11
N ALA A 29 16.26 -6.49 -3.90
CA ALA A 29 15.57 -6.81 -2.67
C ALA A 29 14.46 -5.79 -2.42
N ARG A 30 13.24 -6.29 -2.21
CA ARG A 30 12.04 -5.49 -1.95
C ARG A 30 11.36 -6.02 -0.69
N PRO A 31 11.73 -5.50 0.49
CA PRO A 31 10.98 -5.71 1.72
C PRO A 31 9.59 -5.10 1.52
N ASN A 32 8.57 -5.94 1.39
CA ASN A 32 7.25 -5.52 0.93
C ASN A 32 6.20 -5.79 1.99
N GLY A 33 5.50 -4.75 2.44
CA GLY A 33 4.40 -4.90 3.40
C GLY A 33 4.89 -5.36 4.76
N ILE A 34 6.17 -5.11 5.05
CA ILE A 34 6.74 -5.42 6.33
C ILE A 34 6.14 -4.45 7.34
N GLY A 35 5.37 -5.00 8.27
CA GLY A 35 4.69 -4.28 9.32
C GLY A 35 5.08 -4.86 10.66
N ASP A 36 5.39 -3.97 11.59
CA ASP A 36 5.64 -4.31 12.97
C ASP A 36 4.63 -3.54 13.83
N GLU A 37 4.07 -4.19 14.85
CA GLU A 37 3.10 -3.53 15.74
C GLU A 37 3.77 -2.40 16.53
N ASP A 38 5.07 -2.55 16.81
CA ASP A 38 5.87 -1.50 17.45
C ASP A 38 6.42 -0.47 16.44
N GLY A 39 6.18 -0.66 15.14
CA GLY A 39 6.71 0.17 14.06
C GLY A 39 8.19 -0.11 13.73
N ILE A 40 8.63 0.35 12.56
CA ILE A 40 9.91 -0.03 11.96
C ILE A 40 10.85 1.19 11.91
N ASP A 41 12.04 1.10 12.53
CA ASP A 41 13.11 2.08 12.31
C ASP A 41 13.87 1.74 11.02
N TYR A 42 13.36 2.24 9.89
CA TYR A 42 13.95 2.04 8.57
C TYR A 42 15.40 2.56 8.46
N SER A 43 15.86 3.45 9.34
CA SER A 43 17.25 3.94 9.34
C SER A 43 18.26 2.85 9.72
N THR A 44 17.80 1.82 10.43
CA THR A 44 18.60 0.65 10.84
C THR A 44 18.51 -0.50 9.84
N ALA A 45 17.70 -0.34 8.79
CA ALA A 45 17.45 -1.40 7.82
C ALA A 45 18.73 -1.78 7.06
N THR A 46 19.05 -3.07 7.02
CA THR A 46 20.19 -3.59 6.25
C THR A 46 19.80 -4.79 5.41
N TYR A 47 20.52 -4.95 4.30
CA TYR A 47 20.40 -6.08 3.40
C TYR A 47 21.62 -6.98 3.51
N GLN A 48 21.42 -8.28 3.33
CA GLN A 48 22.49 -9.24 3.16
C GLN A 48 22.04 -10.34 2.20
N TRP A 49 22.62 -10.39 1.01
CA TRP A 49 22.35 -11.45 0.03
C TRP A 49 22.94 -12.79 0.47
N LEU A 50 22.21 -13.85 0.16
CA LEU A 50 22.48 -15.23 0.53
C LEU A 50 22.53 -16.12 -0.70
N ARG A 51 23.43 -17.11 -0.70
CA ARG A 51 23.53 -18.19 -1.68
C ARG A 51 23.29 -19.50 -0.98
N ASP A 52 22.24 -20.23 -1.36
CA ASP A 52 21.78 -21.45 -0.69
C ASP A 52 21.63 -21.27 0.84
N GLY A 53 21.18 -20.08 1.27
CA GLY A 53 21.02 -19.70 2.68
C GLY A 53 22.30 -19.19 3.37
N GLU A 54 23.46 -19.26 2.72
CA GLU A 54 24.75 -18.81 3.28
C GLU A 54 25.12 -17.39 2.84
N ILE A 55 25.79 -16.63 3.71
CA ILE A 55 26.14 -15.22 3.46
C ILE A 55 27.06 -15.05 2.25
N ILE A 56 26.66 -14.18 1.31
CA ILE A 56 27.55 -13.68 0.26
C ILE A 56 28.32 -12.47 0.80
N THR A 57 29.59 -12.67 1.14
CA THR A 57 30.45 -11.63 1.74
C THR A 57 30.42 -10.33 0.94
N GLY A 58 30.04 -9.22 1.59
CA GLY A 58 30.05 -7.87 1.01
C GLY A 58 28.82 -7.50 0.16
N ALA A 59 27.90 -8.44 -0.06
CA ALA A 59 26.66 -8.19 -0.78
C ALA A 59 25.59 -7.62 0.17
N THR A 60 25.77 -6.35 0.55
CA THR A 60 24.89 -5.64 1.51
C THR A 60 24.06 -4.53 0.89
N ALA A 61 24.14 -4.34 -0.43
CA ALA A 61 23.30 -3.40 -1.14
C ALA A 61 21.89 -3.99 -1.33
N GLN A 62 20.91 -3.11 -1.52
CA GLN A 62 19.55 -3.51 -1.89
C GLN A 62 19.53 -4.27 -3.23
N THR A 63 20.50 -4.01 -4.11
CA THR A 63 20.64 -4.71 -5.39
C THR A 63 21.80 -5.69 -5.39
N TYR A 64 21.70 -6.74 -6.20
CA TYR A 64 22.75 -7.74 -6.41
C TYR A 64 22.84 -8.15 -7.87
N VAL A 65 24.03 -7.98 -8.46
CA VAL A 65 24.31 -8.47 -9.81
C VAL A 65 24.69 -9.94 -9.71
N VAL A 66 23.93 -10.80 -10.39
CA VAL A 66 24.14 -12.25 -10.37
C VAL A 66 25.48 -12.58 -11.03
N GLY A 67 26.35 -13.23 -10.27
CA GLY A 67 27.68 -13.62 -10.70
C GLY A 67 27.73 -15.05 -11.24
N SER A 68 28.79 -15.37 -11.99
CA SER A 68 29.02 -16.74 -12.47
C SER A 68 29.23 -17.77 -11.34
N SER A 69 29.58 -17.31 -10.13
CA SER A 69 29.65 -18.16 -8.93
C SER A 69 28.29 -18.56 -8.36
N ASP A 70 27.19 -17.94 -8.80
CA ASP A 70 25.84 -18.24 -8.33
C ASP A 70 25.19 -19.37 -9.12
N VAL A 71 25.75 -19.76 -10.28
CA VAL A 71 25.22 -20.82 -11.16
C VAL A 71 24.95 -22.10 -10.37
N GLY A 72 23.71 -22.60 -10.47
CA GLY A 72 23.21 -23.79 -9.80
C GLY A 72 22.79 -23.59 -8.34
N SER A 73 22.98 -22.40 -7.78
CA SER A 73 22.59 -22.04 -6.41
C SER A 73 21.27 -21.27 -6.42
N HIS A 74 20.57 -21.25 -5.30
CA HIS A 74 19.41 -20.39 -5.08
C HIS A 74 19.85 -19.10 -4.39
N LEU A 75 19.32 -17.96 -4.84
CA LEU A 75 19.60 -16.66 -4.25
C LEU A 75 18.42 -16.22 -3.38
N SER A 76 18.72 -15.64 -2.23
CA SER A 76 17.73 -15.01 -1.34
C SER A 76 18.38 -13.80 -0.67
N VAL A 77 17.59 -12.99 0.01
CA VAL A 77 18.08 -11.83 0.75
C VAL A 77 17.54 -11.83 2.17
N ARG A 78 18.44 -11.55 3.12
CA ARG A 78 18.09 -11.25 4.50
C ARG A 78 17.92 -9.75 4.65
N TYR A 79 16.76 -9.33 5.12
CA TYR A 79 16.44 -7.98 5.54
C TYR A 79 16.42 -7.93 7.07
N THR A 80 17.07 -6.93 7.66
CA THR A 80 17.08 -6.76 9.12
C THR A 80 16.83 -5.32 9.47
N TYR A 81 16.08 -5.06 10.53
CA TYR A 81 15.90 -3.72 11.09
C TYR A 81 15.74 -3.82 12.60
N VAL A 82 15.80 -2.69 13.30
CA VAL A 82 15.42 -2.56 14.70
C VAL A 82 14.04 -1.90 14.74
N ASP A 83 13.09 -2.48 15.46
CA ASP A 83 11.77 -1.86 15.65
C ASP A 83 11.86 -0.67 16.62
N PHE A 84 10.78 0.09 16.80
CA PHE A 84 10.78 1.15 17.83
C PHE A 84 10.65 0.62 19.27
N GLY A 85 10.42 -0.69 19.45
CA GLY A 85 10.54 -1.43 20.72
C GLY A 85 12.00 -1.71 21.14
N GLY A 86 12.96 -1.53 20.23
CA GLY A 86 14.38 -1.81 20.41
C GLY A 86 14.79 -3.26 20.12
N THR A 87 13.92 -4.08 19.51
CA THR A 87 14.22 -5.46 19.11
C THR A 87 14.78 -5.51 17.69
N LEU A 88 15.76 -6.41 17.47
CA LEU A 88 16.32 -6.66 16.15
C LEU A 88 15.47 -7.71 15.43
N GLU A 89 14.85 -7.30 14.34
CA GLU A 89 14.06 -8.15 13.47
C GLU A 89 14.83 -8.65 12.26
N ILE A 90 14.51 -9.88 11.83
CA ILE A 90 15.18 -10.57 10.74
C ILE A 90 14.15 -11.27 9.86
N LEU A 91 14.03 -10.82 8.61
CA LEU A 91 13.21 -11.46 7.59
C LEU A 91 14.09 -11.99 6.46
N ILE A 92 13.71 -13.12 5.89
CA ILE A 92 14.43 -13.76 4.78
C ILE A 92 13.45 -13.96 3.64
N SER A 93 13.85 -13.57 2.43
CA SER A 93 13.04 -13.80 1.25
C SER A 93 12.88 -15.27 0.92
N ASP A 94 11.83 -15.59 0.15
CA ASP A 94 11.78 -16.88 -0.53
C ASP A 94 13.02 -17.02 -1.45
N PRO A 95 13.55 -18.24 -1.61
CA PRO A 95 14.66 -18.48 -2.53
C PRO A 95 14.19 -18.37 -3.99
N GLU A 96 14.92 -17.63 -4.80
CA GLU A 96 14.75 -17.58 -6.25
C GLU A 96 15.10 -18.93 -6.89
N PRO A 97 14.54 -19.25 -8.08
CA PRO A 97 14.93 -20.43 -8.83
C PRO A 97 16.44 -20.52 -9.01
N ALA A 98 16.97 -21.75 -9.04
CA ALA A 98 18.40 -21.97 -9.21
C ALA A 98 18.94 -21.25 -10.45
N VAL A 99 20.04 -20.49 -10.27
CA VAL A 99 20.66 -19.73 -11.34
C VAL A 99 21.03 -20.66 -12.50
N PRO A 100 20.53 -20.46 -13.73
CA PRO A 100 20.80 -21.34 -14.85
C PRO A 100 22.25 -21.22 -15.33
N PRO A 101 22.73 -22.13 -16.19
CA PRO A 101 24.06 -22.02 -16.78
C PRO A 101 24.28 -20.66 -17.46
N GLU A 102 25.50 -20.12 -17.34
CA GLU A 102 25.87 -18.84 -17.95
C GLU A 102 25.59 -18.85 -19.46
N GLY A 103 24.97 -17.77 -19.96
CA GLY A 103 24.58 -17.64 -21.37
C GLY A 103 23.27 -18.35 -21.74
N THR A 104 22.51 -18.86 -20.77
CA THR A 104 21.12 -19.29 -21.00
C THR A 104 20.32 -18.09 -21.53
N PRO A 105 19.68 -18.18 -22.71
CA PRO A 105 18.89 -17.08 -23.25
C PRO A 105 17.76 -16.71 -22.29
N ILE A 106 17.58 -15.42 -22.07
CA ILE A 106 16.40 -14.88 -21.40
C ILE A 106 15.27 -14.94 -22.43
N ASP A 107 14.24 -15.74 -22.15
CA ASP A 107 13.05 -15.81 -22.99
C ASP A 107 12.29 -14.47 -22.91
N GLN A 108 11.92 -13.92 -24.06
CA GLN A 108 11.21 -12.64 -24.14
C GLN A 108 9.69 -12.80 -24.03
N ASP A 109 9.18 -14.04 -24.11
CA ASP A 109 7.74 -14.35 -24.23
C ASP A 109 7.13 -14.90 -22.93
N THR A 110 7.74 -14.56 -21.81
CA THR A 110 7.13 -14.81 -20.50
C THR A 110 7.52 -13.63 -19.62
N GLY A 111 6.49 -12.91 -19.14
CA GLY A 111 6.63 -11.73 -18.30
C GLY A 111 7.46 -11.97 -17.03
N PRO A 112 7.60 -10.97 -16.16
CA PRO A 112 8.53 -11.02 -15.03
C PRO A 112 8.29 -12.27 -14.19
N TYR A 113 9.30 -13.16 -14.13
CA TYR A 113 9.24 -14.42 -13.39
C TYR A 113 9.50 -14.20 -11.89
N ASN A 114 8.48 -13.67 -11.22
CA ASN A 114 7.85 -14.30 -10.06
C ASN A 114 6.54 -13.53 -9.78
N PRO A 115 5.60 -13.49 -10.74
CA PRO A 115 4.45 -12.62 -10.63
C PRO A 115 3.38 -13.17 -9.67
N LEU A 116 3.53 -14.44 -9.28
CA LEU A 116 2.70 -15.13 -8.31
C LEU A 116 3.47 -15.25 -6.99
N ILE A 117 3.22 -14.28 -6.12
CA ILE A 117 3.85 -14.17 -4.81
C ILE A 117 2.95 -14.84 -3.78
N VAL A 118 3.55 -15.49 -2.77
CA VAL A 118 2.83 -15.95 -1.58
C VAL A 118 3.18 -15.03 -0.43
N LEU A 119 2.18 -14.41 0.20
CA LEU A 119 2.33 -13.66 1.43
C LEU A 119 2.12 -14.54 2.66
N GLY A 120 2.61 -14.07 3.81
CA GLY A 120 2.49 -14.74 5.10
C GLY A 120 3.66 -15.69 5.37
N ASP A 121 3.84 -15.98 6.66
CA ASP A 121 4.86 -16.91 7.13
C ASP A 121 4.31 -18.34 7.19
N PRO A 122 5.12 -19.35 6.85
CA PRO A 122 4.69 -20.73 6.84
C PRO A 122 4.65 -21.28 8.28
N GLU A 123 3.82 -20.74 9.16
CA GLU A 123 3.69 -21.16 10.56
C GLU A 123 2.31 -21.76 10.84
N VAL A 124 2.25 -22.83 11.64
CA VAL A 124 0.99 -23.53 11.94
C VAL A 124 -0.04 -22.57 12.56
N GLY A 125 -1.20 -22.48 11.92
CA GLY A 125 -2.31 -21.59 12.32
C GLY A 125 -2.35 -20.27 11.56
N GLU A 126 -1.26 -19.88 10.90
CA GLU A 126 -1.19 -18.65 10.11
C GLU A 126 -1.76 -18.82 8.70
N ASN A 127 -2.13 -17.70 8.08
CA ASN A 127 -2.69 -17.66 6.74
C ASN A 127 -1.63 -17.25 5.70
N LEU A 128 -1.41 -18.13 4.72
CA LEU A 128 -0.70 -17.79 3.49
C LEU A 128 -1.69 -17.26 2.43
N THR A 129 -1.31 -16.22 1.70
CA THR A 129 -2.17 -15.60 0.67
C THR A 129 -1.47 -15.57 -0.69
N ALA A 130 -2.08 -16.16 -1.70
CA ALA A 130 -1.60 -16.11 -3.09
C ALA A 130 -1.91 -14.75 -3.74
N ARG A 131 -0.91 -14.07 -4.29
CA ARG A 131 -1.06 -12.80 -5.03
C ARG A 131 -0.69 -12.96 -6.50
N PRO A 132 -1.68 -13.08 -7.39
CA PRO A 132 -1.43 -13.14 -8.84
C PRO A 132 -1.42 -11.74 -9.50
N ASN A 133 -1.38 -10.64 -8.76
CA ASN A 133 -1.62 -9.30 -9.32
C ASN A 133 -0.57 -8.85 -10.34
N ALA A 134 0.66 -9.37 -10.25
CA ALA A 134 1.70 -9.13 -11.24
C ALA A 134 1.66 -10.15 -12.40
N VAL A 135 0.74 -11.11 -12.38
CA VAL A 135 0.58 -12.11 -13.45
C VAL A 135 -0.14 -11.44 -14.60
N MET A 136 0.60 -11.23 -15.69
CA MET A 136 0.09 -10.69 -16.93
C MET A 136 0.18 -11.76 -18.02
N ASP A 137 -0.75 -11.69 -18.96
CA ASP A 137 -0.73 -12.44 -20.21
C ASP A 137 -0.94 -11.44 -21.34
N ASP A 138 -0.14 -11.52 -22.40
CA ASP A 138 -0.16 -10.58 -23.54
C ASP A 138 -1.53 -10.49 -24.19
N ASN A 139 -2.32 -11.56 -24.12
CA ASN A 139 -3.66 -11.59 -24.66
C ASN A 139 -4.76 -11.32 -23.62
N GLY A 140 -4.38 -11.12 -22.35
CA GLY A 140 -5.24 -10.86 -21.21
C GLY A 140 -5.73 -12.15 -20.55
N ILE A 141 -6.09 -12.05 -19.26
CA ILE A 141 -6.54 -13.18 -18.44
C ILE A 141 -8.07 -13.19 -18.36
N ASP A 142 -8.69 -14.34 -18.66
CA ASP A 142 -10.11 -14.57 -18.35
C ASP A 142 -10.28 -14.85 -16.86
N GLN A 143 -10.60 -13.80 -16.10
CA GLN A 143 -10.78 -13.85 -14.64
C GLN A 143 -11.85 -14.86 -14.19
N ALA A 144 -12.81 -15.23 -15.05
CA ALA A 144 -13.82 -16.22 -14.72
C ALA A 144 -13.29 -17.67 -14.68
N THR A 145 -12.09 -17.89 -15.22
CA THR A 145 -11.43 -19.21 -15.30
C THR A 145 -10.31 -19.39 -14.27
N VAL A 146 -10.05 -18.36 -13.47
CA VAL A 146 -9.00 -18.36 -12.46
C VAL A 146 -9.26 -19.42 -11.40
N SER A 147 -8.22 -20.17 -11.06
CA SER A 147 -8.25 -21.15 -9.97
C SER A 147 -6.90 -21.25 -9.27
N PHE A 148 -6.96 -21.61 -7.99
CA PHE A 148 -5.79 -21.85 -7.14
C PHE A 148 -5.74 -23.31 -6.72
N GLN A 149 -4.53 -23.82 -6.49
CA GLN A 149 -4.29 -25.11 -5.85
C GLN A 149 -3.01 -25.02 -5.02
N TRP A 150 -3.13 -25.09 -3.70
CA TRP A 150 -1.98 -25.11 -2.81
C TRP A 150 -1.27 -26.47 -2.87
N LEU A 151 0.05 -26.42 -2.74
CA LEU A 151 0.96 -27.54 -2.89
C LEU A 151 1.79 -27.71 -1.62
N ARG A 152 1.99 -28.95 -1.20
CA ARG A 152 2.91 -29.36 -0.14
C ARG A 152 4.02 -30.19 -0.77
N ASP A 153 5.26 -29.73 -0.67
CA ASP A 153 6.42 -30.32 -1.35
C ASP A 153 6.20 -30.53 -2.85
N GLY A 154 5.46 -29.62 -3.48
CA GLY A 154 5.09 -29.66 -4.90
C GLY A 154 3.88 -30.53 -5.23
N GLU A 155 3.30 -31.26 -4.27
CA GLU A 155 2.13 -32.11 -4.49
C GLU A 155 0.82 -31.42 -4.03
N PRO A 156 -0.31 -31.57 -4.75
CA PRO A 156 -1.56 -30.90 -4.41
C PRO A 156 -2.10 -31.25 -3.02
N ILE A 157 -2.45 -30.22 -2.24
CA ILE A 157 -3.16 -30.35 -0.97
C ILE A 157 -4.68 -30.46 -1.26
N PRO A 158 -5.34 -31.60 -0.99
CA PRO A 158 -6.73 -31.79 -1.38
C PRO A 158 -7.68 -30.75 -0.78
N GLY A 159 -8.44 -30.05 -1.63
CA GLY A 159 -9.44 -29.05 -1.22
C GLY A 159 -8.89 -27.66 -0.91
N ALA A 160 -7.56 -27.48 -0.92
CA ALA A 160 -6.93 -26.18 -0.75
C ALA A 160 -6.92 -25.39 -2.07
N THR A 161 -8.10 -24.90 -2.47
CA THR A 161 -8.31 -24.20 -3.76
C THR A 161 -8.69 -22.74 -3.63
N SER A 162 -8.68 -22.21 -2.40
CA SER A 162 -8.89 -20.80 -2.12
C SER A 162 -7.62 -20.00 -2.33
N GLN A 163 -7.75 -18.69 -2.55
CA GLN A 163 -6.61 -17.76 -2.62
C GLN A 163 -5.83 -17.69 -1.29
N ILE A 164 -6.49 -18.01 -0.17
CA ILE A 164 -5.92 -18.07 1.18
C ILE A 164 -5.81 -19.54 1.63
N TYR A 165 -4.69 -19.91 2.25
CA TYR A 165 -4.47 -21.20 2.88
C TYR A 165 -3.99 -21.04 4.32
N THR A 166 -4.71 -21.66 5.26
CA THR A 166 -4.27 -21.75 6.65
C THR A 166 -3.30 -22.93 6.80
N VAL A 167 -2.10 -22.66 7.30
CA VAL A 167 -1.07 -23.68 7.55
C VAL A 167 -1.52 -24.59 8.68
N THR A 168 -1.28 -25.89 8.53
CA THR A 168 -1.73 -26.94 9.43
C THR A 168 -0.56 -27.75 9.99
N ASP A 169 -0.80 -28.53 11.05
CA ASP A 169 0.20 -29.48 11.59
C ASP A 169 0.75 -30.45 10.52
N ALA A 170 -0.01 -30.73 9.47
CA ALA A 170 0.42 -31.62 8.39
C ALA A 170 1.46 -30.98 7.44
N ASP A 171 1.71 -29.68 7.59
CA ASP A 171 2.65 -28.90 6.77
C ASP A 171 4.04 -28.79 7.41
N ILE A 172 4.21 -29.18 8.67
CA ILE A 172 5.50 -29.16 9.38
C ILE A 172 6.59 -29.85 8.56
N ASP A 173 7.77 -29.22 8.49
CA ASP A 173 8.93 -29.56 7.67
C ASP A 173 8.72 -29.52 6.15
N ALA A 174 7.49 -29.32 5.68
CA ALA A 174 7.18 -29.26 4.26
C ALA A 174 7.32 -27.84 3.72
N ARG A 175 7.61 -27.76 2.42
CA ARG A 175 7.60 -26.49 1.68
C ARG A 175 6.21 -26.25 1.08
N ILE A 176 5.68 -25.05 1.29
CA ILE A 176 4.36 -24.67 0.78
C ILE A 176 4.51 -23.75 -0.44
N SER A 177 3.77 -24.04 -1.51
CA SER A 177 3.64 -23.19 -2.69
C SER A 177 2.21 -23.21 -3.22
N VAL A 178 1.92 -22.39 -4.21
CA VAL A 178 0.58 -22.34 -4.85
C VAL A 178 0.70 -22.39 -6.36
N GLN A 179 -0.18 -23.16 -6.99
CA GLN A 179 -0.43 -23.12 -8.42
C GLN A 179 -1.59 -22.17 -8.74
N TYR A 180 -1.37 -21.27 -9.69
CA TYR A 180 -2.37 -20.37 -10.28
C TYR A 180 -2.63 -20.82 -11.72
N ALA A 181 -3.89 -21.09 -12.06
CA ALA A 181 -4.29 -21.53 -13.39
C ALA A 181 -5.40 -20.63 -13.94
N TYR A 182 -5.32 -20.29 -15.23
CA TYR A 182 -6.30 -19.45 -15.92
C TYR A 182 -6.34 -19.82 -17.41
N ALA A 183 -7.38 -19.39 -18.11
CA ALA A 183 -7.40 -19.30 -19.56
C ALA A 183 -7.10 -17.85 -19.97
N ASP A 184 -6.31 -17.67 -21.02
CA ASP A 184 -6.21 -16.37 -21.67
C ASP A 184 -7.52 -16.03 -22.41
N LEU A 185 -7.65 -14.79 -22.90
CA LEU A 185 -8.84 -14.36 -23.65
C LEU A 185 -8.99 -15.05 -25.02
N LEU A 186 -8.03 -15.86 -25.46
CA LEU A 186 -8.11 -16.72 -26.64
C LEU A 186 -8.56 -18.16 -26.28
N GLY A 187 -8.70 -18.46 -24.99
CA GLY A 187 -9.13 -19.75 -24.47
C GLY A 187 -7.99 -20.76 -24.29
N GLU A 188 -6.72 -20.34 -24.36
CA GLU A 188 -5.60 -21.22 -24.03
C GLU A 188 -5.38 -21.29 -22.52
N ALA A 189 -5.26 -22.51 -21.99
CA ALA A 189 -4.99 -22.72 -20.58
C ALA A 189 -3.51 -22.45 -20.26
N LYS A 190 -3.27 -21.65 -19.22
CA LYS A 190 -1.96 -21.32 -18.65
C LYS A 190 -1.92 -21.73 -17.18
N THR A 191 -0.72 -22.07 -16.71
CA THR A 191 -0.47 -22.41 -15.30
C THR A 191 0.86 -21.85 -14.84
N LEU A 192 0.89 -21.31 -13.63
CA LEU A 192 2.08 -20.81 -12.96
C LEU A 192 2.15 -21.41 -11.55
N VAL A 193 3.35 -21.66 -11.04
CA VAL A 193 3.58 -22.11 -9.67
C VAL A 193 4.49 -21.11 -8.98
N SER A 194 4.13 -20.70 -7.76
CA SER A 194 4.95 -19.76 -6.97
C SER A 194 6.26 -20.41 -6.56
N ASN A 195 7.24 -19.59 -6.19
CA ASN A 195 8.37 -20.09 -5.42
C ASN A 195 7.86 -20.74 -4.12
N PRO A 196 8.46 -21.85 -3.67
CA PRO A 196 8.11 -22.47 -2.40
C PRO A 196 8.62 -21.62 -1.24
N LYS A 197 7.76 -21.47 -0.22
CA LYS A 197 8.17 -20.97 1.10
C LYS A 197 9.29 -21.81 1.69
N LEU A 198 9.98 -21.24 2.68
CA LEU A 198 10.84 -22.01 3.57
C LEU A 198 10.03 -23.14 4.24
N PRO A 199 10.68 -24.25 4.64
CA PRO A 199 10.01 -25.31 5.36
C PRO A 199 9.28 -24.79 6.60
N VAL A 200 8.05 -25.23 6.82
CA VAL A 200 7.27 -24.90 8.02
C VAL A 200 8.05 -25.38 9.24
N PRO A 201 8.39 -24.49 10.21
CA PRO A 201 9.16 -24.89 11.37
C PRO A 201 8.33 -25.82 12.27
N GLU A 202 9.00 -26.73 13.00
CA GLU A 202 8.36 -27.41 14.12
C GLU A 202 7.90 -26.35 15.15
N PRO A 203 6.65 -26.43 15.67
CA PRO A 203 6.21 -25.53 16.72
C PRO A 203 7.17 -25.67 17.91
N ILE A 204 7.79 -24.57 18.30
CA ILE A 204 8.55 -24.56 19.54
C ILE A 204 7.53 -24.74 20.66
N ASP A 205 7.76 -25.72 21.56
CA ASP A 205 7.01 -25.86 22.81
C ASP A 205 7.31 -24.62 23.68
N VAL A 206 6.64 -23.51 23.37
CA VAL A 206 6.68 -22.31 24.20
C VAL A 206 5.88 -22.67 25.44
N ILE A 207 6.57 -22.82 26.56
CA ILE A 207 5.94 -22.70 27.87
C ILE A 207 5.36 -21.29 27.87
N THR A 208 4.08 -21.15 27.54
CA THR A 208 3.38 -19.87 27.62
C THR A 208 3.52 -19.43 29.07
N PRO A 209 4.25 -18.34 29.38
CA PRO A 209 4.11 -17.75 30.69
C PRO A 209 2.62 -17.41 30.81
N GLU A 210 2.00 -17.83 31.92
CA GLU A 210 0.67 -17.38 32.29
C GLU A 210 0.65 -15.85 32.08
N PRO A 211 -0.32 -15.30 31.32
CA PRO A 211 -0.30 -13.89 30.97
C PRO A 211 -0.16 -13.11 32.27
N PRO A 212 0.77 -12.15 32.37
CA PRO A 212 0.77 -11.28 33.53
C PRO A 212 -0.62 -10.66 33.61
N VAL A 213 -1.30 -10.90 34.72
CA VAL A 213 -2.45 -10.09 35.10
C VAL A 213 -1.86 -8.71 35.35
N ASP A 214 -1.87 -7.86 34.33
CA ASP A 214 -1.50 -6.46 34.46
C ASP A 214 -2.72 -5.68 34.94
N ASP A 215 -2.87 -5.63 36.27
CA ASP A 215 -3.84 -4.80 36.95
C ASP A 215 -3.23 -3.39 37.24
N THR A 216 -2.85 -2.61 36.20
CA THR A 216 -2.70 -1.11 36.10
C THR A 216 -1.66 -0.34 36.98
N PRO A 217 -1.27 0.94 36.71
CA PRO A 217 -0.94 1.69 35.48
C PRO A 217 0.32 2.63 35.65
N ASP A 218 1.41 2.45 34.88
CA ASP A 218 2.49 3.48 34.79
C ASP A 218 2.59 4.11 33.38
N ASP A 219 1.85 3.58 32.40
CA ASP A 219 1.81 4.02 31.00
C ASP A 219 0.39 4.36 30.49
N LEU A 220 -0.63 4.23 31.34
CA LEU A 220 -2.02 4.63 31.06
C LEU A 220 -2.38 5.91 31.82
N LEU A 221 -2.88 6.91 31.10
CA LEU A 221 -3.55 8.07 31.69
C LEU A 221 -5.06 7.94 31.51
N GLU A 222 -5.80 7.81 32.61
CA GLU A 222 -7.27 7.84 32.61
C GLU A 222 -7.77 9.25 32.96
N GLY A 223 -8.74 9.72 32.17
CA GLY A 223 -9.56 10.87 32.48
C GLY A 223 -10.62 10.58 33.55
N THR A 224 -11.58 11.47 33.62
CA THR A 224 -12.77 11.41 34.47
C THR A 224 -14.00 11.17 33.60
N SER A 225 -15.17 10.94 34.21
CA SER A 225 -16.40 10.76 33.43
C SER A 225 -16.98 12.08 32.88
N GLY A 226 -16.17 13.10 32.67
CA GLY A 226 -16.61 14.40 32.20
C GLY A 226 -15.48 15.09 31.45
N ALA A 227 -15.83 16.07 30.61
CA ALA A 227 -14.90 16.68 29.66
C ALA A 227 -13.55 17.10 30.30
N ASP A 228 -12.49 16.43 29.87
CA ASP A 228 -11.13 16.62 30.34
C ASP A 228 -10.22 17.27 29.30
N THR A 229 -9.15 17.89 29.82
CA THR A 229 -7.98 18.26 29.01
C THR A 229 -6.80 17.47 29.56
N LEU A 230 -6.54 16.33 28.94
CA LEU A 230 -5.46 15.42 29.27
C LEU A 230 -4.20 15.86 28.55
N LYS A 231 -3.03 15.60 29.12
CA LYS A 231 -1.74 16.00 28.54
C LYS A 231 -0.90 14.76 28.27
N ALA A 232 -0.50 14.60 27.01
CA ALA A 232 0.46 13.59 26.60
C ALA A 232 1.83 13.84 27.25
N ALA A 233 2.48 12.77 27.70
CA ALA A 233 3.73 12.84 28.45
C ALA A 233 4.57 11.59 28.22
N ALA A 234 5.89 11.75 28.29
CA ALA A 234 6.84 10.67 28.05
C ALA A 234 6.59 9.50 29.02
N GLY A 235 6.59 8.28 28.48
CA GLY A 235 6.30 7.06 29.23
C GLY A 235 4.85 6.60 29.14
N LEU A 236 3.91 7.47 28.73
CA LEU A 236 2.57 7.04 28.39
C LEU A 236 2.59 6.21 27.10
N LYS A 237 1.78 5.15 27.10
CA LYS A 237 1.45 4.31 25.94
C LYS A 237 -0.01 4.46 25.57
N ARG A 238 -0.86 4.88 26.51
CA ARG A 238 -2.30 4.96 26.31
C ARG A 238 -2.92 6.12 27.09
N ILE A 239 -3.90 6.79 26.48
CA ILE A 239 -4.70 7.82 27.12
C ILE A 239 -6.17 7.50 26.86
N ASN A 240 -6.97 7.43 27.93
CA ASN A 240 -8.39 7.15 27.86
C ASN A 240 -9.20 8.33 28.44
N GLY A 241 -9.98 9.02 27.61
CA GLY A 241 -10.82 10.15 28.03
C GLY A 241 -12.04 9.74 28.87
N LEU A 242 -12.58 8.54 28.59
CA LEU A 242 -13.81 7.96 29.13
C LEU A 242 -15.10 8.50 28.52
N ASP A 243 -15.83 9.37 29.22
CA ASP A 243 -17.16 9.83 28.85
C ASP A 243 -17.11 11.35 28.56
N GLU A 244 -18.10 11.85 27.79
CA GLU A 244 -18.18 13.24 27.33
C GLU A 244 -17.15 13.55 26.23
N THR A 245 -16.70 14.81 26.10
CA THR A 245 -15.78 15.24 25.05
C THR A 245 -14.44 15.55 25.67
N ASP A 246 -13.43 14.77 25.32
CA ASP A 246 -12.09 14.86 25.88
C ASP A 246 -11.08 15.40 24.87
N THR A 247 -10.17 16.23 25.37
CA THR A 247 -9.08 16.79 24.60
C THR A 247 -7.74 16.28 25.11
N VAL A 248 -6.90 15.78 24.21
CA VAL A 248 -5.51 15.44 24.53
C VAL A 248 -4.56 16.48 23.94
N LEU A 249 -3.77 17.11 24.82
CA LEU A 249 -2.73 18.07 24.48
C LEU A 249 -1.39 17.35 24.22
N PHE A 250 -0.87 17.48 23.00
CA PHE A 250 0.46 17.09 22.57
C PHE A 250 1.34 18.34 22.41
N GLU A 251 2.24 18.60 23.35
CA GLU A 251 3.06 19.83 23.29
C GLU A 251 4.09 19.80 22.17
N GLY A 252 4.08 20.77 21.27
CA GLY A 252 5.06 20.87 20.20
C GLY A 252 4.55 21.66 19.02
N ASP A 253 5.29 21.61 17.92
CA ASP A 253 4.70 21.91 16.64
C ASP A 253 3.83 20.71 16.22
N GLN A 254 2.76 20.95 15.48
CA GLN A 254 1.98 19.86 14.91
C GLN A 254 2.85 19.00 13.98
N SER A 255 3.82 19.62 13.30
CA SER A 255 4.74 18.95 12.39
C SER A 255 5.70 17.96 13.07
N ASP A 256 5.66 17.85 14.40
CA ASP A 256 6.41 16.84 15.18
C ASP A 256 5.67 15.48 15.26
N TYR A 257 4.45 15.38 14.70
CA TYR A 257 3.55 14.27 14.96
C TYR A 257 2.96 13.62 13.71
N THR A 258 2.72 12.31 13.83
CA THR A 258 1.86 11.52 12.95
C THR A 258 0.61 11.09 13.71
N VAL A 259 -0.57 11.39 13.19
CA VAL A 259 -1.83 10.77 13.66
C VAL A 259 -2.13 9.58 12.78
N ILE A 260 -2.40 8.43 13.40
CA ILE A 260 -2.61 7.15 12.73
C ILE A 260 -4.02 6.66 13.05
N PHE A 261 -4.82 6.45 12.02
CA PHE A 261 -6.16 5.88 12.13
C PHE A 261 -6.17 4.41 11.68
N SER A 262 -6.91 3.59 12.40
CA SER A 262 -7.30 2.25 11.97
C SER A 262 -8.81 2.08 12.14
N PRO A 263 -9.41 0.99 11.62
CA PRO A 263 -10.82 0.71 11.84
C PRO A 263 -11.23 0.63 13.32
N THR A 264 -10.28 0.41 14.23
CA THR A 264 -10.54 0.15 15.65
C THR A 264 -9.77 1.04 16.62
N SER A 265 -8.83 1.87 16.15
CA SER A 265 -7.94 2.64 17.01
C SER A 265 -7.48 3.95 16.38
N VAL A 266 -7.11 4.89 17.25
CA VAL A 266 -6.40 6.12 16.89
C VAL A 266 -5.14 6.20 17.74
N SER A 267 -4.00 6.49 17.13
CA SER A 267 -2.76 6.73 17.88
C SER A 267 -2.01 7.93 17.34
N VAL A 268 -1.16 8.52 18.18
CA VAL A 268 -0.30 9.65 17.80
C VAL A 268 1.15 9.27 18.06
N ALA A 269 1.98 9.34 17.03
CA ALA A 269 3.42 9.12 17.10
C ALA A 269 4.16 10.45 17.09
N ASP A 270 5.13 10.61 17.98
CA ASP A 270 6.06 11.75 18.04
C ASP A 270 7.41 11.33 17.45
N HIS A 271 7.82 11.95 16.35
CA HIS A 271 9.05 11.60 15.65
C HIS A 271 10.26 12.42 16.10
N ARG A 272 10.15 13.28 17.12
CA ARG A 272 11.30 13.99 17.69
C ARG A 272 12.27 13.04 18.39
N ILE A 273 13.55 13.44 18.43
CA ILE A 273 14.58 12.69 19.17
C ILE A 273 14.24 12.66 20.67
N GLY A 274 13.90 11.47 21.18
CA GLY A 274 13.48 11.28 22.57
C GLY A 274 12.09 11.86 22.86
N GLY A 275 11.25 11.95 21.82
CA GLY A 275 9.85 12.33 21.91
C GLY A 275 8.99 11.32 22.68
N LEU A 276 7.68 11.48 22.59
CA LEU A 276 6.70 10.70 23.34
C LEU A 276 6.60 9.22 22.88
N GLY A 277 7.15 8.90 21.71
CA GLY A 277 6.84 7.64 21.02
C GLY A 277 5.39 7.63 20.53
N THR A 278 4.81 6.44 20.38
CA THR A 278 3.41 6.28 19.99
C THR A 278 2.51 6.15 21.21
N ILE A 279 1.42 6.93 21.23
CA ILE A 279 0.39 6.90 22.28
C ILE A 279 -0.95 6.54 21.65
N LEU A 280 -1.58 5.47 22.14
CA LEU A 280 -2.94 5.07 21.80
C LEU A 280 -3.97 5.98 22.49
N LEU A 281 -5.00 6.38 21.77
CA LEU A 281 -6.10 7.20 22.26
C LEU A 281 -7.41 6.40 22.28
N ASP A 282 -8.06 6.37 23.43
CA ASP A 282 -9.38 5.77 23.62
C ASP A 282 -10.36 6.79 24.16
N ASN A 283 -11.56 6.83 23.57
CA ASN A 283 -12.62 7.76 23.99
C ASN A 283 -12.07 9.20 24.11
N VAL A 284 -11.35 9.64 23.08
CA VAL A 284 -10.83 11.00 22.94
C VAL A 284 -11.43 11.54 21.66
N GLU A 285 -11.99 12.74 21.72
CA GLU A 285 -12.64 13.39 20.57
C GLU A 285 -11.73 14.43 19.93
N LEU A 286 -10.86 15.08 20.72
CA LEU A 286 -10.07 16.23 20.28
C LEU A 286 -8.57 16.03 20.52
N ILE A 287 -7.74 16.37 19.53
CA ILE A 287 -6.27 16.49 19.68
C ILE A 287 -5.89 17.97 19.59
N ASP A 288 -5.14 18.46 20.58
CA ASP A 288 -4.60 19.82 20.59
C ASP A 288 -3.07 19.77 20.57
N PHE A 289 -2.42 20.53 19.69
CA PHE A 289 -0.96 20.65 19.66
C PHE A 289 -0.43 21.87 20.43
N GLY A 290 -1.32 22.68 21.02
CA GLY A 290 -0.97 23.88 21.79
C GLY A 290 -0.58 25.10 20.96
N ALA A 291 -0.28 24.91 19.68
CA ALA A 291 -0.20 25.93 18.63
C ALA A 291 -1.34 25.74 17.61
N ALA A 292 -1.66 26.77 16.83
CA ALA A 292 -2.63 26.63 15.74
C ALA A 292 -2.08 25.64 14.72
N ALA A 293 -2.74 24.50 14.59
CA ALA A 293 -2.45 23.49 13.58
C ALA A 293 -2.73 24.05 12.18
N GLU A 294 -1.81 23.88 11.23
CA GLU A 294 -2.06 24.31 9.86
C GLU A 294 -3.26 23.52 9.29
N GLY A 295 -4.23 24.24 8.73
CA GLY A 295 -5.49 23.65 8.25
C GLY A 295 -6.61 23.53 9.29
N PHE A 296 -6.36 23.83 10.58
CA PHE A 296 -7.37 23.73 11.65
C PHE A 296 -7.50 25.02 12.48
N ASP A 297 -8.74 25.42 12.80
CA ASP A 297 -9.02 26.53 13.72
C ASP A 297 -9.24 26.00 15.14
N GLY A 298 -8.15 25.55 15.77
CA GLY A 298 -8.16 24.96 17.11
C GLY A 298 -7.85 23.46 17.13
N PRO A 299 -8.27 22.74 18.19
CA PRO A 299 -8.08 21.29 18.30
C PRO A 299 -8.69 20.54 17.11
N ILE A 300 -8.00 19.49 16.66
CA ILE A 300 -8.46 18.59 15.62
C ILE A 300 -9.57 17.71 16.18
N ALA A 301 -10.75 17.74 15.56
CA ALA A 301 -11.83 16.82 15.87
C ALA A 301 -11.64 15.50 15.12
N LEU A 302 -11.51 14.39 15.86
CA LEU A 302 -11.20 13.09 15.27
C LEU A 302 -12.36 12.53 14.46
N ASP A 303 -13.60 12.76 14.89
CA ASP A 303 -14.80 12.34 14.17
C ASP A 303 -14.93 12.93 12.76
N ALA A 304 -14.27 14.05 12.49
CA ALA A 304 -14.21 14.69 11.17
C ALA A 304 -13.23 14.02 10.21
N LEU A 305 -12.36 13.13 10.71
CA LEU A 305 -11.26 12.53 9.93
C LEU A 305 -11.24 10.98 9.96
N THR A 306 -11.86 10.35 10.95
CA THR A 306 -11.78 8.88 11.13
C THR A 306 -12.60 8.07 10.12
N GLY A 307 -13.54 8.68 9.39
CA GLY A 307 -14.48 7.93 8.57
C GLY A 307 -13.84 7.17 7.42
N LEU A 308 -12.72 7.65 6.87
CA LEU A 308 -11.94 6.93 5.85
C LEU A 308 -11.51 5.54 6.34
N ALA A 309 -11.15 5.42 7.62
CA ALA A 309 -10.72 4.17 8.26
C ALA A 309 -11.81 3.09 8.33
N SER A 310 -13.07 3.47 8.10
CA SER A 310 -14.25 2.58 8.17
C SER A 310 -14.78 2.13 6.82
N LEU A 311 -14.28 2.71 5.73
CA LEU A 311 -14.70 2.38 4.36
C LEU A 311 -14.08 1.08 3.89
N ASP A 312 -14.70 0.43 2.91
CA ASP A 312 -14.04 -0.65 2.20
C ASP A 312 -13.01 -0.11 1.19
N ARG A 313 -12.12 -0.99 0.73
CA ARG A 313 -11.07 -0.64 -0.23
C ARG A 313 -11.63 0.02 -1.49
N GLN A 314 -12.74 -0.48 -2.03
CA GLN A 314 -13.27 0.00 -3.31
C GLN A 314 -13.79 1.43 -3.19
N ASP A 315 -14.41 1.76 -2.06
CA ASP A 315 -14.87 3.11 -1.78
C ASP A 315 -13.70 4.09 -1.62
N VAL A 316 -12.61 3.68 -0.96
CA VAL A 316 -11.40 4.53 -0.85
C VAL A 316 -10.74 4.74 -2.22
N GLU A 317 -10.59 3.68 -3.02
CA GLU A 317 -10.07 3.76 -4.39
C GLU A 317 -10.89 4.74 -5.24
N ALA A 318 -12.23 4.69 -5.15
CA ALA A 318 -13.11 5.59 -5.88
C ALA A 318 -12.94 7.08 -5.49
N ILE A 319 -12.63 7.38 -4.23
CA ILE A 319 -12.33 8.75 -3.80
C ILE A 319 -10.97 9.20 -4.32
N ILE A 320 -9.96 8.32 -4.28
CA ILE A 320 -8.62 8.59 -4.85
C ILE A 320 -8.73 8.86 -6.36
N GLU A 321 -9.56 8.11 -7.08
CA GLU A 321 -9.84 8.34 -8.50
C GLU A 321 -10.41 9.75 -8.78
N LEU A 322 -11.23 10.31 -7.88
CA LEU A 322 -11.72 11.68 -8.04
C LEU A 322 -10.58 12.70 -7.91
N TYR A 323 -9.66 12.51 -6.96
CA TYR A 323 -8.47 13.37 -6.85
C TYR A 323 -7.63 13.33 -8.14
N ILE A 324 -7.35 12.14 -8.64
CA ILE A 324 -6.61 11.94 -9.88
C ILE A 324 -7.33 12.64 -11.04
N ALA A 325 -8.64 12.40 -11.21
CA ALA A 325 -9.37 12.86 -12.38
C ALA A 325 -9.67 14.36 -12.39
N TYR A 326 -9.85 14.98 -11.22
CA TYR A 326 -10.21 16.40 -11.13
C TYR A 326 -9.03 17.33 -10.82
N PHE A 327 -7.95 16.81 -10.21
CA PHE A 327 -6.79 17.62 -9.81
C PHE A 327 -5.47 17.17 -10.45
N ASP A 328 -5.41 15.98 -11.08
CA ASP A 328 -4.19 15.40 -11.66
C ASP A 328 -3.03 15.27 -10.66
N ARG A 329 -3.37 14.87 -9.43
CA ARG A 329 -2.40 14.63 -8.35
C ARG A 329 -2.87 13.51 -7.43
N ALA A 330 -1.95 13.02 -6.58
CA ALA A 330 -2.34 12.21 -5.44
C ALA A 330 -3.31 13.01 -4.52
N PRO A 331 -4.16 12.32 -3.74
CA PRO A 331 -4.82 12.97 -2.62
C PRO A 331 -3.76 13.51 -1.65
N ASP A 332 -4.05 14.63 -1.01
CA ASP A 332 -3.43 14.98 0.26
C ASP A 332 -4.13 14.21 1.39
N ALA A 333 -3.40 13.75 2.40
CA ALA A 333 -3.96 12.88 3.44
C ALA A 333 -5.05 13.57 4.27
N LEU A 334 -4.88 14.86 4.60
CA LEU A 334 -5.89 15.67 5.29
C LEU A 334 -7.22 15.69 4.50
N GLY A 335 -7.17 16.08 3.23
CA GLY A 335 -8.33 16.13 2.35
C GLY A 335 -8.95 14.75 2.13
N LEU A 336 -8.13 13.71 1.94
CA LEU A 336 -8.64 12.35 1.75
C LEU A 336 -9.42 11.86 2.98
N ASN A 337 -8.92 12.10 4.18
CA ASN A 337 -9.63 11.75 5.42
C ASN A 337 -10.93 12.55 5.59
N PHE A 338 -10.93 13.84 5.23
CA PHE A 338 -12.14 14.67 5.22
C PHE A 338 -13.21 14.16 4.25
N TRP A 339 -12.84 13.86 2.99
CA TRP A 339 -13.77 13.38 1.99
C TRP A 339 -14.20 11.93 2.23
N GLY A 340 -13.29 11.08 2.71
CA GLY A 340 -13.62 9.74 3.21
C GLY A 340 -14.66 9.78 4.31
N THR A 341 -14.50 10.69 5.28
CA THR A 341 -15.47 10.89 6.35
C THR A 341 -16.80 11.46 5.83
N SER A 342 -16.75 12.39 4.87
CA SER A 342 -17.95 12.92 4.23
C SER A 342 -18.72 11.84 3.46
N PHE A 343 -18.02 10.94 2.77
CA PHE A 343 -18.59 9.80 2.07
C PHE A 343 -19.21 8.79 3.04
N ALA A 344 -18.50 8.44 4.12
CA ALA A 344 -19.03 7.59 5.20
C ALA A 344 -20.32 8.17 5.82
N ASN A 345 -20.41 9.51 5.87
CA ASN A 345 -21.60 10.25 6.33
C ASN A 345 -22.68 10.47 5.26
N GLY A 346 -22.50 9.91 4.06
CA GLY A 346 -23.54 9.81 3.03
C GLY A 346 -23.45 10.80 1.87
N ILE A 347 -22.37 11.57 1.75
CA ILE A 347 -22.11 12.30 0.50
C ILE A 347 -21.81 11.30 -0.61
N SER A 348 -22.46 11.45 -1.77
CA SER A 348 -22.21 10.59 -2.92
C SER A 348 -20.96 11.00 -3.73
N LEU A 349 -20.37 10.06 -4.48
CA LEU A 349 -19.29 10.37 -5.43
C LEU A 349 -19.68 11.43 -6.46
N GLN A 350 -20.96 11.47 -6.88
CA GLN A 350 -21.46 12.50 -7.80
C GLN A 350 -21.47 13.89 -7.16
N GLU A 351 -21.84 14.00 -5.89
CA GLU A 351 -21.81 15.26 -5.16
C GLU A 351 -20.36 15.72 -4.91
N MET A 352 -19.45 14.81 -4.55
CA MET A 352 -18.02 15.12 -4.45
C MET A 352 -17.45 15.61 -5.78
N ALA A 353 -17.70 14.89 -6.88
CA ALA A 353 -17.28 15.27 -8.22
C ALA A 353 -17.73 16.70 -8.60
N ALA A 354 -18.97 17.07 -8.25
CA ALA A 354 -19.47 18.42 -8.49
C ALA A 354 -18.74 19.49 -7.65
N LEU A 355 -18.39 19.17 -6.39
CA LEU A 355 -17.65 20.07 -5.50
C LEU A 355 -16.17 20.20 -5.91
N PHE A 356 -15.56 19.12 -6.41
CA PHE A 356 -14.19 19.11 -6.93
C PHE A 356 -14.11 19.94 -8.21
N ALA A 357 -15.08 19.80 -9.11
CA ALA A 357 -15.14 20.55 -10.36
C ALA A 357 -15.16 22.08 -10.19
N ASP A 358 -15.69 22.59 -9.07
CA ASP A 358 -15.77 24.02 -8.79
C ASP A 358 -14.48 24.60 -8.16
N GLN A 359 -13.52 23.75 -7.78
CA GLN A 359 -12.25 24.20 -7.19
C GLN A 359 -11.40 24.96 -8.22
N GLU A 360 -10.66 25.97 -7.75
CA GLU A 360 -9.75 26.77 -8.58
C GLU A 360 -8.66 25.90 -9.24
N GLU A 361 -8.20 24.87 -8.54
CA GLU A 361 -7.24 23.87 -9.03
C GLU A 361 -7.78 23.17 -10.30
N THR A 362 -8.99 22.59 -10.25
CA THR A 362 -9.61 21.95 -11.41
C THR A 362 -9.84 22.91 -12.56
N ARG A 363 -10.29 24.14 -12.28
CA ARG A 363 -10.53 25.16 -13.33
C ARG A 363 -9.24 25.66 -13.97
N THR A 364 -8.12 25.55 -13.27
CA THR A 364 -6.78 25.86 -13.79
C THR A 364 -6.27 24.71 -14.67
N LEU A 365 -6.38 23.47 -14.19
CA LEU A 365 -6.03 22.27 -14.93
C LEU A 365 -6.85 22.14 -16.22
N TYR A 366 -8.17 22.32 -16.09
CA TYR A 366 -9.16 22.25 -17.17
C TYR A 366 -9.74 23.62 -17.46
N SER A 367 -8.94 24.47 -18.11
CA SER A 367 -9.31 25.86 -18.42
C SER A 367 -10.72 26.03 -18.96
N ASP A 368 -11.50 26.93 -18.33
CA ASP A 368 -12.83 27.33 -18.80
C ASP A 368 -12.83 27.85 -20.25
N ALA A 369 -11.69 28.38 -20.72
CA ALA A 369 -11.54 28.91 -22.07
C ALA A 369 -11.26 27.83 -23.13
N ALA A 370 -10.93 26.59 -22.73
CA ALA A 370 -10.69 25.48 -23.64
C ALA A 370 -11.98 25.11 -24.40
N SER A 371 -11.85 24.65 -25.65
CA SER A 371 -12.98 24.02 -26.35
C SER A 371 -13.37 22.71 -25.67
N ASN A 372 -14.59 22.21 -25.91
CA ASN A 372 -15.01 20.91 -25.37
C ASN A 372 -14.16 19.75 -25.88
N GLU A 373 -13.67 19.82 -27.12
CA GLU A 373 -12.74 18.83 -27.68
C GLU A 373 -11.36 18.86 -26.98
N GLN A 374 -10.83 20.06 -26.71
CA GLN A 374 -9.57 20.23 -25.96
C GLN A 374 -9.72 19.73 -24.53
N PHE A 375 -10.81 20.12 -23.87
CA PHE A 375 -11.16 19.66 -22.53
C PHE A 375 -11.25 18.13 -22.47
N ALA A 376 -12.01 17.51 -23.38
CA ALA A 376 -12.14 16.06 -23.45
C ALA A 376 -10.79 15.36 -23.64
N SER A 377 -9.95 15.91 -24.52
CA SER A 377 -8.61 15.38 -24.77
C SER A 377 -7.72 15.46 -23.52
N SER A 378 -7.76 16.56 -22.77
CA SER A 378 -6.98 16.72 -21.52
C SER A 378 -7.41 15.72 -20.44
N VAL A 379 -8.72 15.48 -20.28
CA VAL A 379 -9.23 14.50 -19.31
C VAL A 379 -8.80 13.09 -19.69
N TYR A 380 -8.87 12.72 -20.98
CA TYR A 380 -8.39 11.41 -21.45
C TYR A 380 -6.89 11.22 -21.18
N MET A 381 -6.08 12.25 -21.42
CA MET A 381 -4.64 12.19 -21.14
C MET A 381 -4.35 12.03 -19.65
N ASN A 382 -5.02 12.80 -18.77
CA ASN A 382 -4.85 12.68 -17.33
C ASN A 382 -5.28 11.28 -16.84
N VAL A 383 -6.53 10.89 -17.12
CA VAL A 383 -7.16 9.74 -16.48
C VAL A 383 -6.66 8.42 -17.08
N LEU A 384 -6.40 8.37 -18.39
CA LEU A 384 -6.11 7.13 -19.12
C LEU A 384 -4.72 7.10 -19.76
N GLY A 385 -3.91 8.15 -19.62
CA GLY A 385 -2.55 8.20 -20.16
C GLY A 385 -2.49 8.21 -21.70
N ARG A 386 -3.60 8.49 -22.38
CA ARG A 386 -3.69 8.38 -23.86
C ARG A 386 -4.68 9.35 -24.48
N GLN A 387 -4.58 9.49 -25.80
CA GLN A 387 -5.60 10.17 -26.59
C GLN A 387 -6.86 9.32 -26.73
N ALA A 388 -8.02 9.98 -26.75
CA ALA A 388 -9.27 9.38 -27.17
C ALA A 388 -9.17 8.94 -28.64
N ASP A 389 -9.84 7.84 -29.00
CA ASP A 389 -10.05 7.51 -30.40
C ASP A 389 -10.98 8.53 -31.06
N GLN A 390 -10.90 8.67 -32.39
CA GLN A 390 -11.61 9.72 -33.11
C GLN A 390 -13.13 9.62 -32.94
N ASP A 391 -13.69 8.41 -32.96
CA ASP A 391 -15.13 8.20 -32.82
C ASP A 391 -15.60 8.53 -31.39
N GLY A 392 -14.84 8.12 -30.37
CA GLY A 392 -15.09 8.45 -28.97
C GLY A 392 -14.97 9.94 -28.68
N LEU A 393 -13.95 10.61 -29.23
CA LEU A 393 -13.76 12.05 -29.07
C LEU A 393 -14.91 12.85 -29.70
N GLU A 394 -15.36 12.45 -30.90
CA GLU A 394 -16.50 13.08 -31.58
C GLU A 394 -17.80 12.86 -30.78
N PHE A 395 -18.01 11.65 -30.24
CA PHE A 395 -19.17 11.35 -29.40
C PHE A 395 -19.22 12.26 -28.17
N TRP A 396 -18.12 12.35 -27.42
CA TRP A 396 -18.07 13.15 -26.19
C TRP A 396 -18.12 14.65 -26.44
N THR A 397 -17.44 15.13 -27.48
CA THR A 397 -17.48 16.55 -27.86
C THR A 397 -18.90 16.98 -28.21
N ASN A 398 -19.64 16.16 -28.98
CA ASN A 398 -21.04 16.44 -29.28
C ASN A 398 -21.95 16.41 -28.03
N ALA A 399 -21.69 15.50 -27.09
CA ALA A 399 -22.44 15.42 -25.83
C ALA A 399 -22.22 16.67 -24.96
N LEU A 400 -20.99 17.18 -24.92
CA LEU A 400 -20.62 18.43 -24.24
C LEU A 400 -21.18 19.68 -24.94
N ASP A 401 -21.04 19.78 -26.26
CA ASP A 401 -21.51 20.92 -27.06
C ASP A 401 -23.04 21.09 -27.02
N SER A 402 -23.76 19.97 -26.94
CA SER A 402 -25.22 19.97 -26.81
C SER A 402 -25.71 20.25 -25.38
N GLY A 403 -24.82 20.24 -24.39
CA GLY A 403 -25.17 20.38 -22.97
C GLY A 403 -25.88 19.16 -22.39
N ASN A 404 -25.86 18.01 -23.08
CA ASN A 404 -26.42 16.75 -22.57
C ASN A 404 -25.58 16.16 -21.44
N VAL A 405 -24.27 16.46 -21.46
CA VAL A 405 -23.31 16.11 -20.40
C VAL A 405 -22.57 17.39 -20.03
N SER A 406 -22.51 17.71 -18.74
CA SER A 406 -21.71 18.83 -18.23
C SER A 406 -20.23 18.44 -18.12
N ARG A 407 -19.33 19.43 -18.03
CA ARG A 407 -17.88 19.15 -17.94
C ARG A 407 -17.52 18.35 -16.69
N ASP A 408 -18.12 18.69 -15.56
CA ASP A 408 -18.01 17.94 -14.30
C ASP A 408 -18.47 16.49 -14.46
N ALA A 409 -19.66 16.25 -15.03
CA ALA A 409 -20.18 14.91 -15.26
C ALA A 409 -19.36 14.11 -16.27
N PHE A 410 -18.72 14.78 -17.24
CA PHE A 410 -17.88 14.11 -18.23
C PHE A 410 -16.64 13.47 -17.60
N ILE A 411 -15.94 14.15 -16.68
CA ILE A 411 -14.77 13.59 -15.98
C ILE A 411 -15.16 12.29 -15.25
N LEU A 412 -16.25 12.32 -14.49
CA LEU A 412 -16.78 11.13 -13.82
C LEU A 412 -17.20 10.02 -14.80
N ASN A 413 -17.73 10.37 -15.97
CA ASN A 413 -18.07 9.38 -17.00
C ASN A 413 -16.84 8.69 -17.61
N VAL A 414 -15.68 9.37 -17.68
CA VAL A 414 -14.42 8.75 -18.13
C VAL A 414 -13.96 7.70 -17.11
N LEU A 415 -13.98 8.02 -15.80
CA LEU A 415 -13.70 7.06 -14.73
C LEU A 415 -14.62 5.83 -14.80
N ASN A 416 -15.94 6.07 -14.85
CA ASN A 416 -16.93 4.99 -14.98
C ASN A 416 -16.71 4.15 -16.24
N GLY A 417 -16.25 4.78 -17.34
CA GLY A 417 -15.90 4.10 -18.58
C GLY A 417 -14.73 3.13 -18.41
N ALA A 418 -13.66 3.56 -17.74
CA ALA A 418 -12.49 2.71 -17.45
C ALA A 418 -12.86 1.50 -16.58
N ARG A 419 -13.73 1.71 -15.57
CA ARG A 419 -14.21 0.66 -14.65
C ARG A 419 -15.35 -0.21 -15.21
N SER A 420 -15.96 0.17 -16.32
CA SER A 420 -17.05 -0.59 -16.93
C SER A 420 -16.63 -2.00 -17.35
N ALA A 421 -17.55 -2.96 -17.37
CA ALA A 421 -17.24 -4.34 -17.79
C ALA A 421 -16.57 -4.41 -19.18
N LEU A 422 -15.73 -5.42 -19.39
CA LEU A 422 -15.04 -5.62 -20.67
C LEU A 422 -16.06 -5.90 -21.79
N GLN A 423 -15.96 -5.18 -22.90
CA GLN A 423 -16.83 -5.37 -24.07
C GLN A 423 -16.17 -6.35 -25.04
N ILE A 424 -16.15 -7.62 -24.67
CA ILE A 424 -15.49 -8.70 -25.42
C ILE A 424 -16.03 -8.78 -26.86
N GLU A 425 -17.30 -8.45 -27.07
CA GLU A 425 -17.95 -8.42 -28.38
C GLU A 425 -17.37 -7.37 -29.35
N LYS A 426 -16.63 -6.37 -28.85
CA LYS A 426 -15.94 -5.35 -29.65
C LYS A 426 -14.59 -5.82 -30.21
N GLY A 427 -14.14 -7.01 -29.78
CA GLY A 427 -12.92 -7.64 -30.26
C GLY A 427 -11.68 -7.32 -29.43
N HIS A 428 -10.63 -8.09 -29.69
CA HIS A 428 -9.41 -8.15 -28.89
C HIS A 428 -8.72 -6.79 -28.68
N SER A 429 -8.57 -5.97 -29.74
CA SER A 429 -7.90 -4.67 -29.64
C SER A 429 -8.65 -3.68 -28.75
N PHE A 430 -9.98 -3.75 -28.72
CA PHE A 430 -10.79 -2.89 -27.85
C PHE A 430 -10.62 -3.30 -26.38
N VAL A 431 -10.65 -4.60 -26.10
CA VAL A 431 -10.44 -5.14 -24.75
C VAL A 431 -9.05 -4.81 -24.23
N GLN A 432 -8.01 -4.96 -25.06
CA GLN A 432 -6.63 -4.60 -24.70
C GLN A 432 -6.52 -3.12 -24.32
N GLN A 433 -7.22 -2.24 -25.05
CA GLN A 433 -7.27 -0.82 -24.66
C GLN A 433 -7.97 -0.61 -23.32
N GLN A 434 -9.11 -1.28 -23.06
CA GLN A 434 -9.79 -1.19 -21.76
C GLN A 434 -8.91 -1.67 -20.60
N LEU A 435 -8.11 -2.73 -20.81
CA LEU A 435 -7.20 -3.24 -19.80
C LEU A 435 -6.03 -2.27 -19.56
N ALA A 436 -5.47 -1.67 -20.62
CA ALA A 436 -4.44 -0.65 -20.50
C ALA A 436 -4.95 0.59 -19.76
N ASP A 437 -6.18 1.03 -20.06
CA ASP A 437 -6.86 2.15 -19.40
C ASP A 437 -7.01 1.91 -17.89
N ARG A 438 -7.46 0.70 -17.51
CA ARG A 438 -7.57 0.32 -16.09
C ARG A 438 -6.21 0.24 -15.42
N PHE A 439 -5.24 -0.41 -16.05
CA PHE A 439 -3.91 -0.55 -15.49
C PHE A 439 -3.25 0.80 -15.20
N TYR A 440 -3.38 1.75 -16.14
CA TYR A 440 -2.87 3.10 -15.96
C TYR A 440 -3.53 3.80 -14.77
N LEU A 441 -4.86 3.76 -14.70
CA LEU A 441 -5.61 4.38 -13.61
C LEU A 441 -5.37 3.69 -12.25
N ASP A 442 -5.36 2.35 -12.21
CA ASP A 442 -5.07 1.55 -11.01
C ASP A 442 -3.70 1.89 -10.45
N THR A 443 -2.69 2.04 -11.31
CA THR A 443 -1.36 2.44 -10.87
C THR A 443 -1.34 3.85 -10.28
N LYS A 444 -2.07 4.82 -10.87
CA LYS A 444 -2.22 6.16 -10.26
C LYS A 444 -2.94 6.09 -8.91
N VAL A 445 -3.99 5.27 -8.80
CA VAL A 445 -4.70 5.05 -7.54
C VAL A 445 -3.76 4.47 -6.48
N ASP A 446 -2.95 3.49 -6.87
CA ASP A 446 -1.97 2.88 -6.00
C ASP A 446 -0.93 3.91 -5.51
N LEU A 447 -0.42 4.77 -6.40
CA LEU A 447 0.52 5.86 -6.05
C LEU A 447 -0.14 6.87 -5.10
N GLY A 448 -1.40 7.23 -5.36
CA GLY A 448 -2.18 8.09 -4.48
C GLY A 448 -2.40 7.48 -3.10
N ALA A 449 -2.67 6.18 -3.04
CA ALA A 449 -2.78 5.43 -1.80
C ALA A 449 -1.48 5.41 -1.02
N LEU A 450 -0.35 5.11 -1.68
CA LEU A 450 0.95 5.12 -1.03
C LEU A 450 1.25 6.49 -0.41
N PHE A 451 1.05 7.57 -1.18
CA PHE A 451 1.28 8.94 -0.72
C PHE A 451 0.38 9.34 0.46
N ALA A 452 -0.94 9.21 0.29
CA ALA A 452 -1.92 9.79 1.22
C ALA A 452 -2.32 8.84 2.36
N VAL A 453 -2.56 7.56 2.06
CA VAL A 453 -3.08 6.59 3.02
C VAL A 453 -1.94 6.02 3.85
N HIS A 454 -0.89 5.51 3.18
CA HIS A 454 0.20 4.80 3.85
C HIS A 454 1.26 5.72 4.43
N ARG A 455 1.68 6.75 3.69
CA ARG A 455 2.67 7.71 4.18
C ARG A 455 2.03 8.87 4.94
N GLY A 456 0.75 9.16 4.72
CA GLY A 456 0.03 10.22 5.42
C GLY A 456 0.44 11.63 5.00
N LEU A 457 1.03 11.78 3.81
CA LEU A 457 1.56 13.04 3.29
C LEU A 457 0.41 13.96 2.84
N SER A 458 0.54 15.26 3.12
CA SER A 458 -0.50 16.26 2.80
C SER A 458 -0.02 17.42 1.94
N ASP A 459 1.28 17.51 1.62
CA ASP A 459 1.78 18.56 0.74
C ASP A 459 1.27 18.36 -0.71
N VAL A 460 0.59 19.38 -1.23
CA VAL A 460 -0.10 19.31 -2.53
C VAL A 460 0.87 19.38 -3.70
N ASP A 461 1.99 20.08 -3.56
CA ASP A 461 3.02 20.19 -4.60
C ASP A 461 3.77 18.85 -4.74
N ASN A 462 4.05 18.18 -3.63
CA ASN A 462 4.58 16.82 -3.58
C ASN A 462 3.58 15.83 -4.20
N ALA A 463 2.29 15.93 -3.85
CA ALA A 463 1.22 15.09 -4.39
C ALA A 463 1.10 15.20 -5.92
N ALA A 464 1.26 16.41 -6.48
CA ALA A 464 1.28 16.65 -7.93
C ALA A 464 2.54 16.08 -8.59
N SER A 465 3.70 16.30 -7.96
CA SER A 465 5.01 15.83 -8.46
C SER A 465 5.03 14.30 -8.65
N VAL A 466 4.35 13.55 -7.79
CA VAL A 466 4.21 12.08 -7.91
C VAL A 466 3.48 11.67 -9.18
N MET A 467 2.36 12.35 -9.50
CA MET A 467 1.58 12.02 -10.70
C MET A 467 2.26 12.52 -11.97
N ASP A 468 2.93 13.67 -11.92
CA ASP A 468 3.63 14.27 -13.07
C ASP A 468 4.73 13.38 -13.64
N ILE A 469 5.43 12.62 -12.79
CA ILE A 469 6.50 11.73 -13.25
C ILE A 469 5.99 10.38 -13.76
N TYR A 470 4.73 10.03 -13.49
CA TYR A 470 4.13 8.77 -13.93
C TYR A 470 3.65 8.83 -15.38
N ASP A 471 4.32 8.07 -16.26
CA ASP A 471 4.04 8.02 -17.70
C ASP A 471 3.42 6.68 -18.16
N GLY A 472 3.09 5.78 -17.23
CA GLY A 472 2.58 4.45 -17.54
C GLY A 472 3.64 3.35 -17.63
N SER A 473 4.93 3.70 -17.62
CA SER A 473 6.03 2.73 -17.65
C SER A 473 6.36 2.20 -16.25
N SER A 474 6.95 0.99 -16.19
CA SER A 474 7.44 0.44 -14.91
C SER A 474 8.54 1.30 -14.28
N GLN A 475 9.35 1.98 -15.10
CA GLN A 475 10.41 2.86 -14.60
C GLN A 475 9.83 4.09 -13.89
N SER A 476 8.77 4.68 -14.44
CA SER A 476 8.12 5.82 -13.79
C SER A 476 7.37 5.43 -12.52
N VAL A 477 6.83 4.20 -12.43
CA VAL A 477 6.31 3.66 -11.16
C VAL A 477 7.39 3.59 -10.09
N THR A 478 8.56 3.01 -10.39
CA THR A 478 9.66 2.95 -9.41
C THR A 478 10.11 4.34 -9.00
N ALA A 479 10.28 5.26 -9.97
CA ALA A 479 10.66 6.63 -9.67
C ALA A 479 9.62 7.36 -8.80
N ALA A 480 8.33 7.12 -9.02
CA ALA A 480 7.25 7.69 -8.23
C ALA A 480 7.23 7.15 -6.79
N VAL A 481 7.45 5.85 -6.61
CA VAL A 481 7.56 5.24 -5.28
C VAL A 481 8.78 5.78 -4.53
N ASP A 482 9.95 5.83 -5.17
CA ASP A 482 11.17 6.38 -4.57
C ASP A 482 10.96 7.85 -4.16
N LEU A 483 10.28 8.64 -5.00
CA LEU A 483 9.96 10.03 -4.70
C LEU A 483 9.02 10.18 -3.50
N ILE A 484 7.99 9.34 -3.40
CA ILE A 484 7.07 9.33 -2.23
C ILE A 484 7.84 8.98 -0.96
N ASP A 485 8.76 8.01 -1.03
CA ASP A 485 9.55 7.61 0.13
C ASP A 485 10.52 8.72 0.56
N ASP A 486 11.15 9.43 -0.39
CA ASP A 486 11.97 10.61 -0.09
C ASP A 486 11.15 11.69 0.62
N PHE A 487 9.95 12.03 0.12
CA PHE A 487 9.05 12.97 0.78
C PHE A 487 8.65 12.52 2.18
N TYR A 488 8.38 11.23 2.37
CA TYR A 488 8.06 10.69 3.68
C TYR A 488 9.25 10.76 4.66
N GLN A 489 10.48 10.51 4.20
CA GLN A 489 11.66 10.66 5.05
C GLN A 489 11.89 12.13 5.46
N ASP A 490 11.70 13.07 4.53
CA ASP A 490 11.78 14.50 4.82
C ASP A 490 10.69 14.91 5.83
N ALA A 491 9.46 14.46 5.64
CA ALA A 491 8.35 14.71 6.57
C ALA A 491 8.59 14.09 7.96
N MET A 492 9.31 12.97 8.06
CA MET A 492 9.65 12.34 9.35
C MET A 492 10.85 12.94 10.06
N ASN A 493 11.48 13.97 9.48
CA ASN A 493 12.63 14.60 10.08
C ASN A 493 12.30 15.19 11.47
N PRO A 494 13.08 14.88 12.52
CA PRO A 494 12.82 15.34 13.89
C PRO A 494 13.04 16.84 14.13
N PHE A 495 13.50 17.60 13.13
CA PHE A 495 13.84 19.02 13.27
C PHE A 495 12.96 19.95 12.44
N ASP A 496 12.56 19.51 11.25
CA ASP A 496 11.82 20.29 10.25
C ASP A 496 10.88 19.42 9.41
N GLY A 497 10.36 18.35 10.01
CA GLY A 497 9.37 17.47 9.40
C GLY A 497 8.00 18.11 9.17
N GLU A 498 7.03 17.29 8.77
CA GLU A 498 5.67 17.70 8.44
C GLU A 498 4.65 16.88 9.24
N PHE A 499 3.46 17.44 9.42
CA PHE A 499 2.37 16.71 10.04
C PHE A 499 1.87 15.61 9.12
N LEU A 500 1.76 14.40 9.65
CA LEU A 500 1.29 13.24 8.89
C LEU A 500 -0.03 12.69 9.41
N LEU A 501 -0.88 12.23 8.49
CA LEU A 501 -2.18 11.63 8.79
C LEU A 501 -2.30 10.27 8.09
N GLN A 502 -1.91 9.20 8.77
CA GLN A 502 -1.89 7.85 8.21
C GLN A 502 -3.19 7.09 8.47
N VAL A 503 -3.54 6.20 7.54
CA VAL A 503 -4.62 5.23 7.71
C VAL A 503 -4.12 3.83 7.43
N ILE A 504 -4.23 2.95 8.42
CA ILE A 504 -3.76 1.57 8.36
C ILE A 504 -4.95 0.60 8.39
N GLY A 505 -4.80 -0.55 7.73
CA GLY A 505 -5.80 -1.65 7.78
C GLY A 505 -7.02 -1.49 6.85
N VAL A 506 -7.10 -0.43 6.03
CA VAL A 506 -8.19 -0.22 5.05
C VAL A 506 -7.80 -0.70 3.66
N MET A 507 -6.61 -0.31 3.21
CA MET A 507 -6.04 -0.74 1.94
C MET A 507 -4.68 -1.33 2.23
N ASP A 508 -4.37 -2.49 1.66
CA ASP A 508 -2.98 -2.95 1.67
C ASP A 508 -2.14 -1.99 0.84
N ASN A 509 -0.89 -1.81 1.22
CA ASN A 509 0.03 -1.01 0.43
C ASN A 509 0.27 -1.70 -0.92
N PRO A 510 -0.07 -1.06 -2.06
CA PRO A 510 -0.11 -1.73 -3.35
C PRO A 510 1.28 -1.97 -3.96
N PHE A 511 2.24 -1.11 -3.64
CA PHE A 511 3.65 -1.30 -3.99
C PHE A 511 4.37 -2.05 -2.89
N PHE A 512 3.95 -1.78 -1.66
CA PHE A 512 4.08 -2.42 -0.37
C PHE A 512 3.55 -3.85 -0.20
N ALA A 513 3.31 -4.58 -1.28
CA ALA A 513 2.49 -5.78 -1.33
C ALA A 513 3.16 -7.11 -0.91
#